data_AF-A0A7C9E3C7-F1
#
_entry.id   AF-A0A7C9E3C7-F1
#
_cell.length_a   1.000
_cell.length_b   1.000
_cell.length_c   1.000
_cell.angle_alpha   90.00
_cell.angle_beta   90.00
_cell.angle_gamma   90.00
#
_symmetry.space_group_name_H-M   'P 1'
#
loop_
_entity.id
_entity.type
_entity.pdbx_description
1 polymer ?
#
loop_
_entity_poly.entity_id
_entity_poly.type
_entity_poly.pdbx_seq_one_letter_code
_entity_poly.pdbx_strand_id
1 'polypeptide(L)'
;VLIAEYCSISTDYWCLKEILKRLACGNVTQRKNAADVISELIHISVKSTKVVSGPFWQDIGNQLLECLGDEDHAICTQASSLLPLIDPSLILPTLVRYICSTGDPMKTAASNAFAAVLRSNGQSFEVIRMLLDSLSNLCETSVNLQGS
;
A
#
# COMPACT_ATOMS: atom_id res chain seq x y z
N VAL A 1 13.35 -8.31 12.99
CA VAL A 1 14.63 -8.04 12.29
C VAL A 1 15.10 -9.23 11.45
N LEU A 2 15.51 -10.37 12.02
CA LEU A 2 16.08 -11.51 11.24
C LEU A 2 15.27 -11.98 10.02
N ILE A 3 13.94 -12.12 10.15
CA ILE A 3 13.08 -12.56 9.04
C ILE A 3 13.02 -11.49 7.93
N ALA A 4 12.94 -10.21 8.30
CA ALA A 4 12.93 -9.10 7.34
C ALA A 4 14.26 -9.00 6.60
N GLU A 5 15.39 -9.15 7.32
CA GLU A 5 16.72 -9.19 6.71
C GLU A 5 16.85 -10.36 5.73
N TYR A 6 16.41 -11.56 6.12
CA TYR A 6 16.40 -12.73 5.24
C TYR A 6 15.55 -12.49 3.97
N CYS A 7 14.34 -11.95 4.13
CA CYS A 7 13.48 -11.59 3.01
C CYS A 7 14.11 -10.54 2.08
N SER A 8 14.88 -9.58 2.61
CA SER A 8 15.54 -8.54 1.80
C SER A 8 16.69 -9.07 0.92
N ILE A 9 17.27 -10.21 1.29
CA ILE A 9 18.38 -10.84 0.57
C ILE A 9 17.96 -12.08 -0.22
N SER A 10 16.79 -12.66 0.07
CA SER A 10 16.29 -13.83 -0.63
C SER A 10 15.92 -13.49 -2.07
N THR A 11 16.24 -14.41 -2.99
CA THR A 11 15.94 -14.28 -4.42
C THR A 11 14.69 -15.03 -4.84
N ASP A 12 14.18 -15.94 -4.00
CA ASP A 12 13.11 -16.87 -4.34
C ASP A 12 11.69 -16.31 -4.17
N TYR A 13 11.56 -15.09 -3.65
CA TYR A 13 10.30 -14.39 -3.39
C TYR A 13 9.31 -15.14 -2.46
N TRP A 14 9.69 -16.32 -1.98
CA TRP A 14 8.83 -17.21 -1.21
C TRP A 14 8.64 -16.67 0.21
N CYS A 15 9.73 -16.16 0.81
CA CYS A 15 9.70 -15.53 2.12
C CYS A 15 8.66 -14.40 2.18
N LEU A 16 8.66 -13.51 1.17
CA LEU A 16 7.70 -12.42 1.11
C LEU A 16 6.28 -12.93 0.93
N LYS A 17 6.04 -13.87 -0.01
CA LYS A 17 4.70 -14.45 -0.23
C LYS A 17 4.10 -15.03 1.04
N GLU A 18 4.88 -15.74 1.85
CA GLU A 18 4.39 -16.34 3.09
C GLU A 18 4.07 -15.27 4.15
N ILE A 19 4.84 -14.19 4.22
CA ILE A 19 4.54 -13.05 5.11
C ILE A 19 3.26 -12.34 4.67
N LEU A 20 3.13 -12.05 3.37
CA LEU A 20 1.93 -11.40 2.82
C LEU A 20 0.69 -12.26 3.05
N LYS A 21 0.79 -13.58 2.85
CA LYS A 21 -0.28 -14.52 3.17
C LYS A 21 -0.69 -14.45 4.65
N ARG A 22 0.28 -14.44 5.57
CA ARG A 22 0.00 -14.30 7.02
C ARG A 22 -0.62 -12.95 7.36
N LEU A 23 -0.22 -11.89 6.66
CA LEU A 23 -0.81 -10.57 6.81
C LEU A 23 -2.26 -10.54 6.31
N ALA A 24 -2.57 -11.19 5.19
CA ALA A 24 -3.91 -11.20 4.61
C ALA A 24 -4.91 -12.08 5.37
N CYS A 25 -4.52 -13.31 5.73
CA CYS A 25 -5.46 -14.32 6.23
C CYS A 25 -5.07 -14.96 7.58
N GLY A 26 -4.07 -14.42 8.26
CA GLY A 26 -3.68 -14.90 9.58
C GLY A 26 -4.67 -14.51 10.68
N ASN A 27 -4.53 -15.14 11.85
CA ASN A 27 -5.16 -14.63 13.06
C ASN A 27 -4.53 -13.27 13.46
N VAL A 28 -5.17 -12.53 14.38
CA VAL A 28 -4.73 -11.17 14.77
C VAL A 28 -3.25 -11.12 15.16
N THR A 29 -2.74 -12.10 15.92
CA THR A 29 -1.33 -12.16 16.30
C THR A 29 -0.42 -12.39 15.09
N GLN A 30 -0.80 -13.28 14.18
CA GLN A 30 -0.05 -13.54 12.95
C GLN A 30 -0.03 -12.31 12.04
N ARG A 31 -1.16 -11.61 11.87
CA ARG A 31 -1.23 -10.41 11.05
C ARG A 31 -0.37 -9.28 11.62
N LYS A 32 -0.42 -9.04 12.93
CA LYS A 32 0.45 -8.06 13.61
C LYS A 32 1.93 -8.36 13.40
N ASN A 33 2.32 -9.60 13.66
CA ASN A 33 3.71 -10.01 13.46
C ASN A 33 4.14 -9.87 12.00
N ALA A 34 3.26 -10.19 11.04
CA ALA A 34 3.55 -10.01 9.63
C ALA A 34 3.66 -8.52 9.26
N ALA A 35 2.80 -7.66 9.78
CA ALA A 35 2.86 -6.21 9.59
C ALA A 35 4.17 -5.62 10.11
N ASP A 36 4.65 -6.08 11.28
CA ASP A 36 5.94 -5.67 11.84
C ASP A 36 7.10 -6.09 10.93
N VAL A 37 7.07 -7.32 10.42
CA VAL A 37 8.11 -7.79 9.48
C VAL A 37 8.07 -6.99 8.17
N ILE A 38 6.89 -6.65 7.63
CA ILE A 38 6.77 -5.81 6.43
C ILE A 38 7.31 -4.40 6.68
N SER A 39 7.01 -3.80 7.84
CA SER A 39 7.56 -2.49 8.23
C SER A 39 9.08 -2.49 8.22
N GLU A 40 9.69 -3.46 8.90
CA GLU A 40 11.16 -3.62 8.93
C GLU A 40 11.73 -3.89 7.53
N LEU A 41 11.06 -4.73 6.73
CA LEU A 41 11.49 -5.07 5.39
C LEU A 41 11.50 -3.84 4.47
N ILE A 42 10.47 -2.99 4.53
CA ILE A 42 10.42 -1.73 3.79
C ILE A 42 11.58 -0.83 4.20
N HIS A 43 11.80 -0.65 5.51
CA HIS A 43 12.88 0.20 6.00
C HIS A 43 14.28 -0.30 5.63
N ILE A 44 14.51 -1.62 5.64
CA ILE A 44 15.76 -2.22 5.16
C ILE A 44 15.90 -2.00 3.65
N SER A 45 14.83 -2.22 2.89
CA SER A 45 14.85 -2.15 1.42
C SER A 45 15.07 -0.73 0.91
N VAL A 46 14.42 0.28 1.50
CA VAL A 46 14.60 1.69 1.13
C VAL A 46 16.03 2.18 1.43
N LYS A 47 16.67 1.67 2.49
CA LYS A 47 18.06 2.00 2.83
C LYS A 47 19.08 1.21 2.01
N SER A 48 18.65 0.15 1.31
CA SER A 48 19.53 -0.71 0.55
C SER A 48 19.88 -0.09 -0.80
N THR A 49 21.12 -0.31 -1.25
CA THR A 49 21.54 0.03 -2.62
C THR A 49 21.18 -1.08 -3.62
N LYS A 50 20.64 -2.21 -3.15
CA LYS A 50 20.20 -3.30 -4.02
C LYS A 50 18.95 -2.89 -4.81
N VAL A 51 18.96 -3.19 -6.10
CA VAL A 51 17.76 -3.05 -6.94
C VAL A 51 16.77 -4.12 -6.52
N VAL A 52 15.68 -3.69 -5.89
CA VAL A 52 14.55 -4.55 -5.55
C VAL A 52 13.59 -4.60 -6.74
N SER A 53 13.09 -5.78 -7.08
CA SER A 53 12.25 -5.97 -8.29
C SER A 53 10.91 -5.22 -8.21
N GLY A 54 10.37 -4.81 -9.35
CA GLY A 54 9.04 -4.18 -9.44
C GLY A 54 7.90 -4.99 -8.78
N PRO A 55 7.79 -6.32 -9.02
CA PRO A 55 6.77 -7.16 -8.40
C PRO A 55 6.79 -7.15 -6.87
N PHE A 56 7.98 -7.01 -6.26
CA PHE A 56 8.12 -6.95 -4.81
C PHE A 56 7.41 -5.74 -4.21
N TRP A 57 7.65 -4.55 -4.77
CA TRP A 57 6.99 -3.33 -4.29
C TRP A 57 5.51 -3.30 -4.61
N GLN A 58 5.12 -3.92 -5.74
CA GLN A 58 3.72 -4.03 -6.12
C GLN A 58 2.93 -4.89 -5.13
N ASP A 59 3.41 -6.08 -4.77
CA ASP A 59 2.69 -6.96 -3.85
C ASP A 59 2.65 -6.38 -2.43
N ILE A 60 3.73 -5.74 -1.97
CA ILE A 60 3.73 -5.01 -0.69
C ILE A 60 2.71 -3.86 -0.74
N GLY A 61 2.73 -3.04 -1.78
CA GLY A 61 1.80 -1.91 -1.94
C GLY A 61 0.35 -2.37 -1.93
N ASN A 62 0.03 -3.42 -2.69
CA ASN A 62 -1.30 -4.02 -2.73
C ASN A 62 -1.75 -4.51 -1.36
N GLN A 63 -0.89 -5.24 -0.64
CA GLN A 63 -1.25 -5.75 0.68
C GLN A 63 -1.44 -4.63 1.71
N LEU A 64 -0.61 -3.58 1.67
CA LEU A 64 -0.79 -2.41 2.54
C LEU A 64 -2.10 -1.68 2.25
N LEU A 65 -2.51 -1.59 0.97
CA LEU A 65 -3.79 -1.01 0.60
C LEU A 65 -4.97 -1.82 1.15
N GLU A 66 -4.91 -3.15 1.13
CA GLU A 66 -5.91 -4.02 1.75
C GLU A 66 -5.95 -3.84 3.28
N CYS A 67 -4.78 -3.71 3.91
CA CYS A 67 -4.66 -3.52 5.37
C CYS A 67 -5.28 -2.21 5.88
N LEU A 68 -5.61 -1.24 5.02
CA LEU A 68 -6.38 -0.05 5.43
C LEU A 68 -7.78 -0.39 5.95
N GLY A 69 -8.27 -1.59 5.66
CA GLY A 69 -9.55 -2.14 6.08
C GLY A 69 -9.44 -3.32 7.03
N ASP A 70 -8.28 -3.53 7.66
CA ASP A 70 -8.16 -4.57 8.68
C ASP A 70 -9.08 -4.25 9.87
N GLU A 71 -9.57 -5.30 10.53
CA GLU A 71 -10.35 -5.20 11.75
C GLU A 71 -9.52 -4.65 12.92
N ASP A 72 -8.20 -4.88 12.90
CA ASP A 72 -7.29 -4.38 13.91
C ASP A 72 -6.74 -2.99 13.55
N HIS A 73 -7.13 -1.99 14.35
CA HIS A 73 -6.79 -0.59 14.12
C HIS A 73 -5.26 -0.31 14.09
N ALA A 74 -4.45 -1.10 14.80
CA ALA A 74 -3.00 -0.90 14.78
C ALA A 74 -2.42 -1.27 13.40
N ILE A 75 -2.95 -2.31 12.77
CA ILE A 75 -2.57 -2.72 11.41
C ILE A 75 -2.96 -1.64 10.39
N CYS A 76 -4.17 -1.08 10.47
CA CYS A 76 -4.60 0.01 9.59
C CYS A 76 -3.71 1.25 9.71
N THR A 77 -3.34 1.60 10.95
CA THR A 77 -2.48 2.75 11.25
C THR A 77 -1.08 2.56 10.69
N GLN A 78 -0.50 1.37 10.89
CA GLN A 78 0.82 1.01 10.37
C GLN A 78 0.83 0.95 8.84
N ALA A 79 -0.20 0.39 8.22
CA ALA A 79 -0.32 0.39 6.77
C ALA A 79 -0.38 1.82 6.20
N SER A 80 -1.17 2.69 6.84
CA SER A 80 -1.27 4.10 6.45
C SER A 80 0.05 4.86 6.56
N SER A 81 0.90 4.52 7.55
CA SER A 81 2.21 5.18 7.74
C SER A 81 3.31 4.64 6.81
N LEU A 82 3.15 3.42 6.29
CA LEU A 82 4.11 2.78 5.39
C LEU A 82 3.86 3.11 3.91
N LEU A 83 2.61 3.33 3.50
CA LEU A 83 2.26 3.67 2.11
C LEU A 83 3.05 4.86 1.50
N PRO A 84 3.40 5.93 2.24
CA PRO A 84 4.25 7.01 1.70
C PRO A 84 5.68 6.60 1.33
N LEU A 85 6.13 5.41 1.73
CA LEU A 85 7.44 4.85 1.39
C LEU A 85 7.40 3.99 0.11
N ILE A 86 6.21 3.75 -0.44
CA ILE A 86 6.00 3.00 -1.67
C ILE A 86 5.92 3.99 -2.84
N ASP A 87 6.40 3.57 -4.02
CA ASP A 87 6.26 4.35 -5.24
C ASP A 87 4.78 4.73 -5.46
N PRO A 88 4.45 6.04 -5.56
CA PRO A 88 3.08 6.49 -5.74
C PRO A 88 2.35 5.87 -6.94
N SER A 89 3.06 5.50 -8.01
CA SER A 89 2.48 4.84 -9.19
C SER A 89 1.80 3.51 -8.90
N LEU A 90 2.24 2.82 -7.84
CA LEU A 90 1.71 1.52 -7.46
C LEU A 90 0.46 1.62 -6.58
N ILE A 91 0.26 2.75 -5.90
CA ILE A 91 -0.72 2.86 -4.80
C ILE A 91 -1.71 4.02 -4.95
N LEU A 92 -1.31 5.13 -5.58
CA LEU A 92 -2.11 6.35 -5.63
C LEU A 92 -3.45 6.16 -6.37
N PRO A 93 -3.51 5.50 -7.55
CA PRO A 93 -4.80 5.31 -8.23
C PRO A 93 -5.82 4.55 -7.38
N THR A 94 -5.36 3.54 -6.64
CA THR A 94 -6.22 2.75 -5.74
C THR A 94 -6.67 3.58 -4.54
N LEU A 95 -5.79 4.38 -3.94
CA LEU A 95 -6.17 5.30 -2.85
C LEU A 95 -7.24 6.30 -3.29
N VAL A 96 -7.10 6.89 -4.48
CA VAL A 96 -8.10 7.82 -5.04
C VAL A 96 -9.45 7.13 -5.18
N ARG A 97 -9.48 5.87 -5.64
CA ARG A 97 -10.71 5.08 -5.71
C ARG A 97 -11.35 4.87 -4.32
N TYR A 98 -10.57 4.53 -3.30
CA TYR A 98 -11.09 4.32 -1.93
C TYR A 98 -11.68 5.59 -1.31
N ILE A 99 -11.03 6.75 -1.48
CA ILE A 99 -11.54 8.02 -0.92
C ILE A 99 -12.81 8.52 -1.63
N CYS A 100 -12.95 8.23 -2.93
CA CYS A 100 -14.10 8.60 -3.73
C CYS A 100 -15.27 7.61 -3.62
N SER A 101 -15.02 6.39 -3.16
CA SER A 101 -16.07 5.40 -2.92
C SER A 101 -17.02 5.85 -1.79
N THR A 102 -18.31 5.56 -1.94
CA THR A 102 -19.35 5.91 -0.96
C THR A 102 -19.56 4.75 0.02
N GLY A 103 -19.58 5.05 1.31
CA GLY A 103 -19.84 4.04 2.36
C GLY A 103 -18.68 3.09 2.66
N ASP A 104 -17.48 3.36 2.12
CA ASP A 104 -16.31 2.52 2.34
C ASP A 104 -15.80 2.70 3.79
N PRO A 105 -15.79 1.63 4.63
CA PRO A 105 -15.29 1.71 6.00
C PRO A 105 -13.79 2.07 6.06
N MET A 106 -13.05 1.86 4.96
CA MET A 106 -11.63 2.14 4.82
C MET A 106 -11.36 3.63 4.52
N LYS A 107 -12.41 4.42 4.23
CA LYS A 107 -12.28 5.80 3.72
C LYS A 107 -11.42 6.70 4.59
N THR A 108 -11.55 6.62 5.92
CA THR A 108 -10.74 7.44 6.85
C THR A 108 -9.26 7.05 6.78
N ALA A 109 -8.94 5.75 6.85
CA ALA A 109 -7.57 5.27 6.74
C ALA A 109 -6.96 5.59 5.37
N ALA A 110 -7.71 5.36 4.29
CA ALA A 110 -7.32 5.72 2.94
C ALA A 110 -7.08 7.23 2.76
N SER A 111 -7.91 8.07 3.37
CA SER A 111 -7.73 9.54 3.32
C SER A 111 -6.46 9.98 4.03
N ASN A 112 -6.16 9.37 5.19
CA ASN A 112 -4.93 9.65 5.93
C ASN A 112 -3.68 9.20 5.15
N ALA A 113 -3.71 7.98 4.60
CA ALA A 113 -2.64 7.45 3.76
C ALA A 113 -2.44 8.31 2.51
N PHE A 114 -3.51 8.66 1.80
CA PHE A 114 -3.49 9.54 0.64
C PHE A 114 -2.84 10.89 0.95
N ALA A 115 -3.27 11.55 2.02
CA ALA A 115 -2.69 12.81 2.44
C ALA A 115 -1.21 12.69 2.80
N ALA A 116 -0.79 11.57 3.40
CA ALA A 116 0.61 11.31 3.73
C ALA A 116 1.46 11.08 2.47
N VAL A 117 0.95 10.31 1.49
CA VAL A 117 1.61 10.08 0.19
C VAL A 117 1.81 11.41 -0.55
N LEU A 118 0.78 12.27 -0.59
CA LEU A 118 0.88 13.59 -1.20
C LEU A 118 1.88 14.50 -0.48
N ARG A 119 1.91 14.49 0.86
CA ARG A 119 2.90 15.29 1.63
C ARG A 119 4.34 14.85 1.35
N SER A 120 4.60 13.55 1.31
CA SER A 120 5.93 13.01 1.05
C SER A 120 6.40 13.24 -0.39
N ASN A 121 5.48 13.43 -1.33
CA ASN A 121 5.78 13.57 -2.76
C ASN A 121 5.32 14.90 -3.35
N GLY A 122 5.00 15.91 -2.52
CA GLY A 122 4.23 17.10 -2.93
C GLY A 122 4.91 18.03 -3.92
N GLN A 123 6.21 17.85 -4.18
CA GLN A 123 6.96 18.60 -5.20
C GLN A 123 7.03 17.86 -6.54
N SER A 124 6.50 16.63 -6.63
CA SER A 124 6.53 15.82 -7.84
C SER A 124 5.34 16.15 -8.73
N PHE A 125 5.59 16.81 -9.86
CA PHE A 125 4.59 17.07 -10.89
C PHE A 125 3.93 15.77 -11.38
N GLU A 126 4.69 14.68 -11.49
CA GLU A 126 4.15 13.39 -11.93
C GLU A 126 3.10 12.83 -10.97
N VAL A 127 3.25 13.06 -9.66
CA VAL A 127 2.25 12.63 -8.66
C VAL A 127 0.97 13.46 -8.78
N ILE A 128 1.09 14.76 -9.05
CA ILE A 128 -0.07 15.63 -9.30
C ILE A 128 -0.78 15.21 -10.59
N ARG A 129 -0.03 14.95 -11.67
CA ARG A 129 -0.59 14.46 -12.94
C ARG A 129 -1.33 13.14 -12.75
N MET A 130 -0.73 12.19 -12.04
CA MET A 130 -1.34 10.90 -11.74
C MET A 130 -2.61 11.01 -10.90
N LEU A 131 -2.68 11.96 -9.96
CA LEU A 131 -3.90 12.27 -9.23
C LEU A 131 -5.00 12.74 -10.19
N LEU A 132 -4.69 13.67 -11.10
CA LEU A 132 -5.64 14.17 -12.10
C LEU A 132 -6.10 13.07 -13.06
N ASP A 133 -5.17 12.22 -13.53
CA ASP A 133 -5.47 11.06 -14.38
C ASP A 133 -6.40 10.08 -13.63
N SER A 134 -6.11 9.80 -12.36
CA SER A 134 -6.93 8.90 -11.52
C SER A 134 -8.36 9.44 -11.32
N LEU A 135 -8.50 10.75 -11.08
CA LEU A 135 -9.80 11.40 -10.94
C LEU A 135 -10.59 11.40 -12.26
N SER A 136 -9.91 11.67 -13.38
CA SER A 136 -10.52 11.66 -14.71
C SER A 136 -11.08 10.28 -15.04
N ASN A 137 -10.31 9.22 -14.80
CA ASN A 137 -10.74 7.84 -15.01
C ASN A 137 -11.98 7.46 -14.17
N LEU A 138 -12.09 7.96 -12.94
CA LEU A 138 -13.27 7.73 -12.09
C LEU A 138 -14.52 8.43 -12.64
N CYS A 139 -14.37 9.65 -13.17
CA CYS A 139 -15.46 10.38 -13.80
C CYS A 139 -15.95 9.69 -15.09
N GLU A 140 -15.05 9.15 -15.90
CA GLU A 140 -15.46 8.39 -17.10
C GLU A 140 -16.20 7.10 -16.74
N THR A 141 -15.77 6.43 -15.67
CA THR A 141 -16.41 5.19 -15.21
C THR A 141 -17.81 5.44 -14.65
N SER A 142 -18.05 6.57 -13.98
CA SER A 142 -19.38 6.92 -13.44
C SER A 142 -20.37 7.33 -14.53
N VAL A 143 -19.91 7.99 -15.59
CA VAL A 143 -20.75 8.36 -16.75
C VAL A 143 -21.22 7.12 -17.52
N ASN A 144 -20.38 6.10 -17.66
CA ASN A 144 -20.74 4.87 -18.38
C ASN A 144 -21.77 3.99 -17.65
N LEU A 145 -21.89 4.09 -16.32
CA LEU A 145 -22.86 3.35 -15.52
C LEU A 145 -24.27 3.98 -15.50
N GLN A 146 -24.40 5.25 -15.92
CA GLN A 146 -25.69 5.94 -16.02
C GLN A 146 -26.32 5.89 -17.42
N GLY A 147 -25.61 5.33 -18.41
CA GLY A 147 -26.02 5.26 -19.81
C GLY A 147 -26.43 3.87 -20.33
N SER A 148 -26.54 2.87 -19.45
CA SER A 148 -26.94 1.48 -19.76
C SER A 148 -28.21 1.09 -19.00
#